data_AF-A0A0A2F1Z8-F1
#
_entry.id   AF-A0A0A2F1Z8-F1
#
_cell.length_a   1.000
_cell.length_b   1.000
_cell.length_c   1.000
_cell.angle_alpha   90.00
_cell.angle_beta   90.00
_cell.angle_gamma   90.00
#
_symmetry.space_group_name_H-M   'P 1'
#
loop_
_entity.id
_entity.type
_entity.pdbx_description
1 polymer ?
#
loop_
_entity_poly.entity_id
_entity_poly.type
_entity_poly.pdbx_seq_one_letter_code
_entity_poly.pdbx_strand_id
1 'polypeptide(L)'
;MIKQLLSFALTLLMGVFLWGCGLSSKALKLSQGMTMQQVLAVMGSPDHRRFNSNQEEWEYRETIGEKMNVLIVTFVGQRVDKLDSYDMPAPEHEPIPPTYDPGAPRPQITIPLPIPEEVYPPSYPPRGGYPDRPMIDERWFADFYNHLKRTPFPRERRDMIASATLERYFTVEQSCRLLSLYAHEDDRLDILRLLSGRIVDLEYADRILEMFRYRSSREKARSLLIPPRGRYGTLEGRPADPRLVIDERWFEDFYQRVKAKTFSDDKLEYISVAAHTRFFTVHQVSRLMKLYTFDDDRLKVLGLLARRIVDMENADRLLDLFTFSSGRAEARKHLGL
;
A
#
# COMPACT_ATOMS: atom_id res chain seq x y z
N MET A 1 -2.94 -75.94 -28.60
CA MET A 1 -4.08 -75.04 -28.83
C MET A 1 -4.20 -74.11 -27.64
N ILE A 2 -4.00 -72.80 -27.85
CA ILE A 2 -4.71 -71.69 -27.18
C ILE A 2 -4.48 -71.57 -25.65
N LYS A 3 -3.84 -70.58 -25.04
CA LYS A 3 -3.29 -69.27 -25.44
C LYS A 3 -2.36 -68.84 -24.30
N GLN A 4 -1.07 -68.73 -24.57
CA GLN A 4 -0.27 -67.63 -24.04
C GLN A 4 -0.82 -66.36 -24.72
N LEU A 5 -1.74 -65.62 -24.08
CA LEU A 5 -2.21 -64.25 -24.41
C LEU A 5 -3.53 -63.95 -23.68
N LEU A 6 -3.42 -63.41 -22.47
CA LEU A 6 -4.39 -62.52 -21.80
C LEU A 6 -3.61 -61.87 -20.64
N SER A 7 -2.57 -61.09 -20.94
CA SER A 7 -2.66 -59.66 -21.26
C SER A 7 -3.42 -58.89 -20.19
N PHE A 8 -2.66 -58.21 -19.33
CA PHE A 8 -2.99 -56.90 -18.74
C PHE A 8 -4.48 -56.49 -18.85
N ALA A 9 -5.34 -56.95 -17.94
CA ALA A 9 -6.66 -56.36 -17.72
C ALA A 9 -7.34 -56.98 -16.49
N LEU A 10 -6.89 -56.66 -15.28
CA LEU A 10 -7.83 -56.38 -14.18
C LEU A 10 -7.19 -55.58 -13.03
N THR A 11 -6.43 -54.54 -13.38
CA THR A 11 -6.31 -53.36 -12.52
C THR A 11 -7.57 -52.51 -12.71
N LEU A 12 -8.70 -52.93 -12.13
CA LEU A 12 -9.88 -52.06 -11.98
C LEU A 12 -10.89 -52.70 -11.01
N LEU A 13 -10.84 -52.32 -9.72
CA LEU A 13 -12.00 -51.92 -8.90
C LEU A 13 -11.61 -51.75 -7.42
N MET A 14 -10.81 -50.72 -7.14
CA MET A 14 -11.09 -49.81 -6.01
C MET A 14 -10.77 -48.39 -6.48
N GLY A 15 -11.34 -48.06 -7.63
CA GLY A 15 -11.52 -46.69 -8.07
C GLY A 15 -12.95 -46.29 -7.81
N VAL A 16 -13.09 -45.15 -7.13
CA VAL A 16 -14.27 -44.29 -7.09
C VAL A 16 -15.41 -44.74 -6.18
N PHE A 17 -15.41 -44.19 -4.95
CA PHE A 17 -16.58 -43.48 -4.43
C PHE A 17 -16.16 -42.48 -3.34
N LEU A 18 -15.57 -41.36 -3.78
CA LEU A 18 -15.84 -40.06 -3.15
C LEU A 18 -16.15 -39.09 -4.28
N TRP A 19 -17.38 -39.19 -4.77
CA TRP A 19 -17.98 -38.12 -5.56
C TRP A 19 -17.98 -36.83 -4.73
N GLY A 20 -17.52 -35.76 -5.37
CA GLY A 20 -17.41 -34.37 -4.92
C GLY A 20 -18.12 -34.00 -3.62
N CYS A 21 -17.40 -34.06 -2.51
CA CYS A 21 -17.58 -33.10 -1.44
C CYS A 21 -16.77 -31.87 -1.82
N GLY A 22 -17.42 -30.86 -2.42
CA GLY A 22 -16.76 -29.60 -2.76
C GLY A 22 -16.12 -28.93 -1.55
N LEU A 23 -15.18 -28.03 -1.78
CA LEU A 23 -14.39 -27.30 -0.80
C LEU A 23 -15.26 -26.73 0.32
N SER A 24 -16.43 -26.17 -0.01
CA SER A 24 -17.41 -25.68 0.98
C SER A 24 -17.88 -26.77 1.95
N SER A 25 -18.19 -27.98 1.46
CA SER A 25 -18.66 -29.08 2.30
C SER A 25 -17.58 -29.66 3.21
N LYS A 26 -16.31 -29.61 2.78
CA LYS A 26 -15.17 -30.01 3.61
C LYS A 26 -14.80 -28.91 4.62
N ALA A 27 -14.89 -27.65 4.22
CA ALA A 27 -14.65 -26.49 5.10
C ALA A 27 -15.59 -26.49 6.32
N LEU A 28 -16.86 -26.87 6.14
CA LEU A 28 -17.84 -27.00 7.23
C LEU A 28 -17.45 -28.05 8.30
N LYS A 29 -16.56 -28.98 7.98
CA LYS A 29 -16.06 -29.98 8.94
C LYS A 29 -14.86 -29.48 9.74
N LEU A 30 -14.32 -28.32 9.41
CA LEU A 30 -13.22 -27.71 10.15
C LEU A 30 -13.75 -26.89 11.33
N SER A 31 -13.00 -26.85 12.43
CA SER A 31 -13.36 -26.07 13.61
C SER A 31 -12.12 -25.52 14.29
N GLN A 32 -12.26 -24.39 14.97
CA GLN A 32 -11.20 -23.80 15.78
C GLN A 32 -10.67 -24.84 16.78
N GLY A 33 -9.34 -24.89 16.95
CA GLY A 33 -8.65 -25.82 17.83
C GLY A 33 -8.25 -27.16 17.21
N MET A 34 -8.73 -27.50 16.00
CA MET A 34 -8.31 -28.70 15.27
C MET A 34 -6.81 -28.70 15.00
N THR A 35 -6.16 -29.87 15.04
CA THR A 35 -4.74 -29.98 14.72
C THR A 35 -4.51 -29.99 13.22
N MET A 36 -3.29 -29.64 12.79
CA MET A 36 -2.89 -29.70 11.38
C MET A 36 -3.14 -31.08 10.75
N GLN A 37 -2.91 -32.17 11.50
CA GLN A 37 -3.16 -33.53 11.02
C GLN A 37 -4.65 -33.84 10.85
N GLN A 38 -5.51 -33.30 11.72
CA GLN A 38 -6.96 -33.40 11.56
C GLN A 38 -7.43 -32.62 10.33
N VAL A 39 -6.86 -31.44 10.08
CA VAL A 39 -7.16 -30.67 8.85
C VAL A 39 -6.71 -31.42 7.61
N LEU A 40 -5.51 -32.03 7.59
CA LEU A 40 -5.06 -32.86 6.46
C LEU A 40 -5.98 -34.07 6.22
N ALA A 41 -6.48 -34.70 7.28
CA ALA A 41 -7.39 -35.84 7.15
C ALA A 41 -8.74 -35.45 6.51
N VAL A 42 -9.21 -34.22 6.75
CA VAL A 42 -10.47 -33.70 6.22
C VAL A 42 -10.30 -33.11 4.82
N MET A 43 -9.26 -32.28 4.64
CA MET A 43 -9.07 -31.44 3.44
C MET A 43 -8.11 -32.05 2.42
N GLY A 44 -7.19 -32.90 2.86
CA GLY A 44 -6.02 -33.30 2.09
C GLY A 44 -4.88 -32.26 2.17
N SER A 45 -3.87 -32.43 1.32
CA SER A 45 -2.75 -31.49 1.20
C SER A 45 -3.21 -30.14 0.65
N PRO A 46 -2.71 -29.01 1.17
CA PRO A 46 -3.05 -27.68 0.65
C PRO A 46 -2.36 -27.38 -0.68
N ASP A 47 -2.96 -26.49 -1.47
CA ASP A 47 -2.38 -25.99 -2.73
C ASP A 47 -1.22 -25.04 -2.47
N HIS A 48 -1.37 -24.19 -1.44
CA HIS A 48 -0.31 -23.29 -0.99
C HIS A 48 -0.18 -23.30 0.53
N ARG A 49 1.06 -23.17 1.00
CA ARG A 49 1.42 -23.15 2.42
C ARG A 49 2.37 -21.99 2.68
N ARG A 50 2.06 -21.16 3.69
CA ARG A 50 2.90 -20.05 4.15
C ARG A 50 3.04 -20.09 5.67
N PHE A 51 4.24 -19.84 6.21
CA PHE A 51 4.47 -19.86 7.66
C PHE A 51 5.41 -18.74 8.09
N ASN A 52 5.26 -18.28 9.33
CA ASN A 52 6.17 -17.37 10.01
C ASN A 52 6.45 -17.87 11.43
N SER A 53 7.09 -17.06 12.28
CA SER A 53 7.52 -17.50 13.62
C SER A 53 6.35 -17.87 14.56
N ASN A 54 5.15 -17.35 14.32
CA ASN A 54 4.03 -17.45 15.27
C ASN A 54 2.77 -18.11 14.67
N GLN A 55 2.62 -18.10 13.35
CA GLN A 55 1.46 -18.66 12.66
C GLN A 55 1.84 -19.34 11.35
N GLU A 56 0.97 -20.25 10.90
CA GLU A 56 1.06 -20.94 9.62
C GLU A 56 -0.29 -20.88 8.91
N GLU A 57 -0.33 -20.71 7.60
CA GLU A 57 -1.56 -20.66 6.82
C GLU A 57 -1.50 -21.62 5.64
N TRP A 58 -2.59 -22.35 5.45
CA TRP A 58 -2.82 -23.28 4.35
C TRP A 58 -3.96 -22.80 3.49
N GLU A 59 -3.76 -22.82 2.18
CA GLU A 59 -4.74 -22.38 1.20
C GLU A 59 -5.18 -23.57 0.34
N TYR A 60 -6.49 -23.70 0.18
CA TYR A 60 -7.14 -24.69 -0.65
C TYR A 60 -7.99 -23.96 -1.70
N ARG A 61 -7.91 -24.40 -2.95
CA ARG A 61 -8.61 -23.79 -4.08
C ARG A 61 -9.45 -24.84 -4.79
N GLU A 62 -10.67 -24.47 -5.14
CA GLU A 62 -11.53 -25.31 -5.97
C GLU A 62 -12.25 -24.45 -7.00
N THR A 63 -12.05 -24.76 -8.28
CA THR A 63 -12.73 -24.07 -9.37
C THR A 63 -14.04 -24.78 -9.69
N ILE A 64 -15.16 -24.06 -9.58
CA ILE A 64 -16.49 -24.51 -9.96
C ILE A 64 -17.05 -23.52 -10.99
N GLY A 65 -17.04 -23.92 -12.26
CA GLY A 65 -17.41 -23.05 -13.37
C GLY A 65 -16.44 -21.86 -13.50
N GLU A 66 -16.99 -20.65 -13.59
CA GLU A 66 -16.22 -19.39 -13.70
C GLU A 66 -15.74 -18.84 -12.35
N LYS A 67 -16.00 -19.55 -11.24
CA LYS A 67 -15.62 -19.12 -9.90
C LYS A 67 -14.61 -20.09 -9.31
N MET A 68 -13.59 -19.54 -8.67
CA MET A 68 -12.61 -20.22 -7.86
C MET A 68 -12.93 -19.93 -6.39
N ASN A 69 -13.32 -20.96 -5.65
CA ASN A 69 -13.49 -20.90 -4.21
C ASN A 69 -12.11 -21.04 -3.56
N VAL A 70 -11.81 -20.18 -2.61
CA VAL A 70 -10.56 -20.19 -1.85
C VAL A 70 -10.88 -20.32 -0.38
N LEU A 71 -10.26 -21.29 0.30
CA LEU A 71 -10.29 -21.46 1.76
C LEU A 71 -8.89 -21.29 2.32
N ILE A 72 -8.72 -20.40 3.29
CA ILE A 72 -7.49 -20.21 4.05
C ILE A 72 -7.71 -20.69 5.48
N VAL A 73 -6.85 -21.60 5.94
CA VAL A 73 -6.80 -22.10 7.32
C VAL A 73 -5.55 -21.56 8.00
N THR A 74 -5.72 -20.72 9.02
CA THR A 74 -4.61 -20.20 9.84
C THR A 74 -4.45 -21.05 11.10
N PHE A 75 -3.21 -21.41 11.40
CA PHE A 75 -2.79 -22.18 12.56
C PHE A 75 -1.91 -21.34 13.47
N VAL A 76 -2.18 -21.37 14.77
CA VAL A 76 -1.32 -20.84 15.83
C VAL A 76 -1.07 -21.96 16.83
N GLY A 77 0.19 -22.20 17.21
CA GLY A 77 0.52 -23.33 18.09
C GLY A 77 0.09 -24.70 17.54
N GLN A 78 0.17 -24.90 16.21
CA GLN A 78 -0.23 -26.10 15.46
C GLN A 78 -1.74 -26.45 15.54
N ARG A 79 -2.57 -25.49 15.94
CA ARG A 79 -4.03 -25.64 15.99
C ARG A 79 -4.71 -24.57 15.15
N VAL A 80 -5.84 -24.89 14.55
CA VAL A 80 -6.66 -23.95 13.77
C VAL A 80 -7.08 -22.80 14.66
N ASP A 81 -6.67 -21.59 14.29
CA ASP A 81 -7.02 -20.35 14.94
C ASP A 81 -8.11 -19.61 14.14
N LYS A 82 -7.98 -19.58 12.81
CA LYS A 82 -8.88 -18.85 11.91
C LYS A 82 -9.18 -19.63 10.62
N LEU A 83 -10.37 -19.43 10.07
CA LEU A 83 -10.83 -19.92 8.76
C LEU A 83 -11.42 -18.77 7.96
N ASP A 84 -10.92 -18.53 6.75
CA ASP A 84 -11.47 -17.55 5.80
C ASP A 84 -11.84 -18.28 4.49
N SER A 85 -13.08 -18.11 4.00
CA SER A 85 -13.53 -18.66 2.72
C SER A 85 -14.11 -17.54 1.85
N TYR A 86 -13.70 -17.46 0.59
CA TYR A 86 -14.21 -16.47 -0.38
C TYR A 86 -14.09 -16.95 -1.82
N ASP A 87 -14.89 -16.37 -2.72
CA ASP A 87 -14.88 -16.69 -4.15
C ASP A 87 -14.10 -15.63 -4.94
N MET A 88 -13.41 -16.06 -6.01
CA MET A 88 -12.70 -15.21 -6.97
C MET A 88 -13.05 -15.65 -8.40
N PRO A 89 -13.01 -14.79 -9.44
CA PRO A 89 -13.12 -15.25 -10.82
C PRO A 89 -12.03 -16.29 -11.14
N ALA A 90 -12.38 -17.35 -11.87
CA ALA A 90 -11.40 -18.31 -12.35
C ALA A 90 -10.41 -17.60 -13.31
N PRO A 91 -9.10 -17.90 -13.25
CA PRO A 91 -8.15 -17.28 -14.17
C PRO A 91 -8.50 -17.66 -15.61
N GLU A 92 -8.81 -16.67 -16.45
CA GLU A 92 -9.04 -16.88 -17.88
C GLU A 92 -7.72 -17.30 -18.56
N HIS A 93 -7.77 -18.27 -19.47
CA HIS A 93 -6.63 -18.60 -20.33
C HIS A 93 -6.35 -17.42 -21.27
N GLU A 94 -5.29 -16.66 -21.01
CA GLU A 94 -4.88 -15.55 -21.88
C GLU A 94 -4.65 -16.03 -23.32
N PRO A 95 -5.18 -15.34 -24.34
CA PRO A 95 -4.94 -15.69 -25.74
C PRO A 95 -3.50 -15.37 -26.14
N ILE A 96 -2.89 -16.30 -26.88
CA ILE A 96 -1.52 -16.20 -27.40
C ILE A 96 -1.43 -14.94 -28.30
N PRO A 97 -0.44 -14.04 -28.11
CA PRO A 97 -0.30 -12.84 -28.95
C PRO A 97 0.05 -13.19 -30.40
N PRO A 98 -0.45 -12.43 -31.40
CA PRO A 98 -0.21 -12.73 -32.81
C PRO A 98 1.27 -12.52 -33.19
N THR A 99 1.78 -13.45 -34.01
CA THR A 99 3.14 -13.46 -34.58
C THR A 99 3.44 -12.18 -35.37
N TYR A 100 4.58 -11.55 -35.05
CA TYR A 100 5.08 -10.31 -35.64
C TYR A 100 5.52 -10.51 -37.11
N ASP A 101 4.93 -9.74 -38.05
CA ASP A 101 5.35 -9.65 -39.45
C ASP A 101 6.47 -8.58 -39.60
N PRO A 102 7.69 -8.95 -40.01
CA PRO A 102 8.82 -8.02 -40.14
C PRO A 102 8.71 -6.99 -41.28
N GLY A 103 7.69 -7.08 -42.15
CA GLY A 103 7.62 -6.31 -43.40
C GLY A 103 6.76 -5.04 -43.41
N ALA A 104 6.02 -4.72 -42.34
CA ALA A 104 5.12 -3.56 -42.35
C ALA A 104 5.85 -2.21 -42.15
N PRO A 105 5.61 -1.17 -42.98
CA PRO A 105 6.22 0.14 -42.79
C PRO A 105 5.70 0.82 -41.52
N ARG A 106 6.64 1.32 -40.70
CA ARG A 106 6.34 1.99 -39.43
C ARG A 106 5.56 3.29 -39.65
N PRO A 107 4.47 3.56 -38.92
CA PRO A 107 3.84 4.87 -38.95
C PRO A 107 4.79 5.92 -38.36
N GLN A 108 5.04 6.99 -39.13
CA GLN A 108 5.78 8.14 -38.64
C GLN A 108 4.85 8.94 -37.71
N ILE A 109 5.15 8.90 -36.41
CA ILE A 109 4.49 9.75 -35.42
C ILE A 109 5.13 11.13 -35.52
N THR A 110 4.38 12.11 -36.01
CA THR A 110 4.75 13.52 -35.92
C THR A 110 4.75 13.92 -34.45
N ILE A 111 5.93 14.17 -33.89
CA ILE A 111 6.09 14.69 -32.53
C ILE A 111 5.58 16.14 -32.53
N PRO A 112 4.62 16.52 -31.66
CA PRO A 112 4.28 17.93 -31.48
C PRO A 112 5.46 18.66 -30.81
N LEU A 113 5.71 19.88 -31.24
CA LEU A 113 6.75 20.78 -30.73
C LEU A 113 6.77 20.91 -29.19
N PRO A 114 7.93 21.23 -28.59
CA PRO A 114 8.10 21.24 -27.14
C PRO A 114 7.24 22.34 -26.50
N ILE A 115 6.58 21.97 -25.39
CA ILE A 115 5.83 22.87 -24.52
C ILE A 115 6.82 23.94 -24.00
N PRO A 116 6.51 25.24 -24.08
CA PRO A 116 7.38 26.29 -23.57
C PRO A 116 7.64 26.12 -22.07
N GLU A 117 8.90 26.32 -21.71
CA GLU A 117 9.47 26.21 -20.36
C GLU A 117 8.93 27.34 -19.46
N GLU A 118 7.67 27.26 -19.03
CA GLU A 118 7.15 28.14 -17.98
C GLU A 118 7.63 27.66 -16.60
N VAL A 119 8.76 28.25 -16.19
CA VAL A 119 9.17 28.54 -14.80
C VAL A 119 8.82 27.45 -13.78
N TYR A 120 9.60 26.38 -13.78
CA TYR A 120 9.75 25.56 -12.58
C TYR A 120 10.24 26.46 -11.42
N PRO A 121 9.58 26.46 -10.25
CA PRO A 121 10.12 27.13 -9.07
C PRO A 121 11.48 26.49 -8.71
N PRO A 122 12.43 27.28 -8.18
CA PRO A 122 13.80 26.84 -7.96
C PRO A 122 13.83 25.59 -7.09
N SER A 123 14.60 24.60 -7.54
CA SER A 123 14.97 23.41 -6.80
C SER A 123 15.52 23.79 -5.43
N TYR A 124 14.71 23.58 -4.39
CA TYR A 124 15.19 23.75 -3.02
C TYR A 124 16.05 22.53 -2.63
N PRO A 125 17.22 22.75 -2.02
CA PRO A 125 18.09 21.65 -1.59
C PRO A 125 17.42 20.89 -0.43
N PRO A 126 17.49 19.54 -0.41
CA PRO A 126 16.99 18.77 0.70
C PRO A 126 17.78 19.02 2.00
N ARG A 127 17.03 18.92 3.09
CA ARG A 127 17.42 18.99 4.49
C ARG A 127 18.60 18.05 4.79
N GLY A 128 19.56 18.52 5.59
CA GLY A 128 20.89 17.93 5.70
C GLY A 128 20.97 16.47 6.15
N GLY A 129 21.90 15.74 5.53
CA GLY A 129 22.29 14.39 5.93
C GLY A 129 23.05 13.63 4.82
N TYR A 130 24.38 13.76 4.82
CA TYR A 130 25.41 13.09 4.00
C TYR A 130 25.66 13.64 2.58
N PRO A 131 26.80 14.33 2.34
CA PRO A 131 27.15 14.95 1.06
C PRO A 131 27.54 13.98 -0.08
N ASP A 132 27.56 12.66 0.14
CA ASP A 132 28.13 11.71 -0.83
C ASP A 132 27.09 10.95 -1.69
N ARG A 133 25.79 11.20 -1.51
CA ARG A 133 24.74 10.42 -2.21
C ARG A 133 23.82 11.31 -3.04
N PRO A 134 23.98 11.34 -4.38
CA PRO A 134 23.19 12.20 -5.24
C PRO A 134 21.73 11.74 -5.30
N MET A 135 20.81 12.71 -5.34
CA MET A 135 19.44 12.47 -5.77
C MET A 135 19.46 11.94 -7.20
N ILE A 136 18.56 11.01 -7.52
CA ILE A 136 18.44 10.51 -8.89
C ILE A 136 17.90 11.62 -9.81
N ASP A 137 18.69 11.96 -10.83
CA ASP A 137 18.22 12.76 -11.95
C ASP A 137 17.28 11.94 -12.86
N GLU A 138 16.38 12.63 -13.57
CA GLU A 138 15.34 11.97 -14.37
C GLU A 138 15.91 11.12 -15.51
N ARG A 139 17.06 11.50 -16.07
CA ARG A 139 17.68 10.75 -17.16
C ARG A 139 18.18 9.40 -16.67
N TRP A 140 18.92 9.39 -15.57
CA TRP A 140 19.34 8.15 -14.93
C TRP A 140 18.13 7.31 -14.50
N PHE A 141 17.11 7.94 -13.90
CA PHE A 141 15.91 7.22 -13.48
C PHE A 141 15.23 6.53 -14.66
N ALA A 142 15.06 7.22 -15.79
CA ALA A 142 14.43 6.68 -16.97
C ALA A 142 15.19 5.46 -17.51
N ASP A 143 16.52 5.54 -17.58
CA ASP A 143 17.36 4.42 -18.03
C ASP A 143 17.25 3.22 -17.07
N PHE A 144 17.36 3.47 -15.76
CA PHE A 144 17.18 2.47 -14.72
C PHE A 144 15.80 1.81 -14.77
N TYR A 145 14.74 2.62 -14.85
CA TYR A 145 13.35 2.16 -14.90
C TYR A 145 13.08 1.30 -16.14
N ASN A 146 13.60 1.72 -17.30
CA ASN A 146 13.46 0.95 -18.54
C ASN A 146 14.23 -0.37 -18.49
N HIS A 147 15.41 -0.39 -17.87
CA HIS A 147 16.14 -1.63 -17.66
C HIS A 147 15.36 -2.56 -16.73
N LEU A 148 14.90 -2.05 -15.59
CA LEU A 148 14.09 -2.78 -14.61
C LEU A 148 12.82 -3.39 -15.23
N LYS A 149 12.14 -2.65 -16.11
CA LYS A 149 10.93 -3.12 -16.81
C LYS A 149 11.21 -4.28 -17.78
N ARG A 150 12.42 -4.34 -18.35
CA ARG A 150 12.84 -5.42 -19.27
C ARG A 150 13.43 -6.63 -18.54
N THR A 151 13.78 -6.49 -17.27
CA THR A 151 14.33 -7.58 -16.46
C THR A 151 13.24 -8.61 -16.17
N PRO A 152 13.39 -9.87 -16.65
CA PRO A 152 12.32 -10.86 -16.60
C PRO A 152 12.09 -11.43 -15.19
N PHE A 153 13.13 -11.48 -14.35
CA PHE A 153 13.06 -12.15 -13.06
C PHE A 153 12.71 -11.19 -11.91
N PRO A 154 11.66 -11.47 -11.12
CA PRO A 154 11.27 -10.61 -9.98
C PRO A 154 12.37 -10.41 -8.94
N ARG A 155 13.16 -11.45 -8.64
CA ARG A 155 14.28 -11.37 -7.69
C ARG A 155 15.36 -10.40 -8.16
N GLU A 156 15.71 -10.49 -9.44
CA GLU A 156 16.69 -9.60 -10.05
C GLU A 156 16.19 -8.15 -10.06
N ARG A 157 14.91 -7.91 -10.40
CA ARG A 157 14.29 -6.58 -10.29
C ARG A 157 14.40 -6.01 -8.88
N ARG A 158 14.11 -6.81 -7.87
CA ARG A 158 14.25 -6.42 -6.46
C ARG A 158 15.70 -6.10 -6.10
N ASP A 159 16.66 -6.92 -6.51
CA ASP A 159 18.09 -6.73 -6.21
C ASP A 159 18.66 -5.48 -6.90
N MET A 160 18.17 -5.15 -8.11
CA MET A 160 18.49 -3.90 -8.80
C MET A 160 18.01 -2.67 -8.01
N ILE A 161 16.77 -2.73 -7.49
CA ILE A 161 16.23 -1.65 -6.65
C ILE A 161 17.02 -1.55 -5.34
N ALA A 162 17.28 -2.69 -4.67
CA ALA A 162 18.07 -2.72 -3.45
C ALA A 162 19.46 -2.08 -3.67
N SER A 163 20.13 -2.42 -4.77
CA SER A 163 21.43 -1.83 -5.12
C SER A 163 21.33 -0.32 -5.33
N ALA A 164 20.31 0.16 -6.06
CA ALA A 164 20.12 1.59 -6.27
C ALA A 164 19.88 2.35 -4.95
N THR A 165 19.14 1.76 -3.99
CA THR A 165 18.91 2.35 -2.66
C THR A 165 20.16 2.39 -1.77
N LEU A 166 21.24 1.69 -2.13
CA LEU A 166 22.50 1.78 -1.40
C LEU A 166 23.25 3.08 -1.67
N GLU A 167 23.02 3.74 -2.80
CA GLU A 167 23.82 4.91 -3.21
C GLU A 167 22.98 6.16 -3.41
N ARG A 168 21.67 6.02 -3.55
CA ARG A 168 20.83 7.09 -4.06
C ARG A 168 19.54 7.28 -3.27
N TYR A 169 19.01 8.49 -3.42
CA TYR A 169 17.71 8.89 -2.90
C TYR A 169 16.68 8.98 -4.03
N PHE A 170 15.42 8.74 -3.69
CA PHE A 170 14.29 8.71 -4.61
C PHE A 170 13.26 9.75 -4.22
N THR A 171 12.56 10.31 -5.20
CA THR A 171 11.33 11.06 -4.93
C THR A 171 10.15 10.09 -4.71
N VAL A 172 9.05 10.59 -4.14
CA VAL A 172 7.77 9.90 -4.06
C VAL A 172 7.30 9.52 -5.46
N GLU A 173 7.44 10.41 -6.45
CA GLU A 173 7.03 10.14 -7.82
C GLU A 173 7.84 8.99 -8.46
N GLN A 174 9.16 9.02 -8.30
CA GLN A 174 10.04 7.94 -8.72
C GLN A 174 9.67 6.63 -8.02
N SER A 175 9.38 6.69 -6.72
CA SER A 175 8.92 5.54 -5.95
C SER A 175 7.60 4.99 -6.48
N CYS A 176 6.61 5.86 -6.77
CA CYS A 176 5.34 5.44 -7.37
C CYS A 176 5.55 4.76 -8.74
N ARG A 177 6.44 5.30 -9.59
CA ARG A 177 6.79 4.67 -10.86
C ARG A 177 7.36 3.27 -10.65
N LEU A 178 8.30 3.08 -9.73
CA LEU A 178 8.87 1.76 -9.41
C LEU A 178 7.80 0.79 -8.89
N LEU A 179 6.95 1.24 -7.97
CA LEU A 179 5.85 0.43 -7.42
C LEU A 179 4.82 0.03 -8.48
N SER A 180 4.61 0.86 -9.52
CA SER A 180 3.66 0.59 -10.60
C SER A 180 4.02 -0.62 -11.47
N LEU A 181 5.28 -1.07 -11.42
CA LEU A 181 5.75 -2.26 -12.11
C LEU A 181 5.27 -3.58 -11.47
N TYR A 182 4.61 -3.50 -10.31
CA TYR A 182 4.16 -4.64 -9.54
C TYR A 182 2.64 -4.66 -9.46
N ALA A 183 2.04 -5.76 -9.89
CA ALA A 183 0.59 -5.92 -9.89
C ALA A 183 0.03 -6.18 -8.48
N HIS A 184 0.74 -6.99 -7.69
CA HIS A 184 0.33 -7.37 -6.34
C HIS A 184 0.82 -6.37 -5.29
N GLU A 185 -0.02 -6.08 -4.29
CA GLU A 185 0.29 -5.11 -3.24
C GLU A 185 1.37 -5.60 -2.26
N ASP A 186 1.51 -6.92 -2.08
CA ASP A 186 2.59 -7.46 -1.26
C ASP A 186 3.97 -7.22 -1.89
N ASP A 187 4.07 -7.32 -3.22
CA ASP A 187 5.29 -6.97 -3.95
C ASP A 187 5.58 -5.46 -3.85
N ARG A 188 4.54 -4.62 -3.99
CA ARG A 188 4.66 -3.17 -3.76
C ARG A 188 5.16 -2.88 -2.35
N LEU A 189 4.65 -3.58 -1.34
CA LEU A 189 5.11 -3.43 0.05
C LEU A 189 6.57 -3.85 0.22
N ASP A 190 7.00 -4.95 -0.41
CA ASP A 190 8.41 -5.38 -0.36
C ASP A 190 9.35 -4.35 -0.99
N ILE A 191 8.99 -3.81 -2.15
CA ILE A 191 9.76 -2.73 -2.79
C ILE A 191 9.73 -1.45 -1.95
N LEU A 192 8.58 -1.08 -1.40
CA LEU A 192 8.46 0.08 -0.53
C LEU A 192 9.32 -0.04 0.73
N ARG A 193 9.53 -1.24 1.28
CA ARG A 193 10.48 -1.47 2.40
C ARG A 193 11.91 -1.11 2.03
N LEU A 194 12.33 -1.34 0.78
CA LEU A 194 13.65 -0.96 0.29
C LEU A 194 13.75 0.57 0.13
N LEU A 195 12.67 1.19 -0.37
CA LEU A 195 12.64 2.61 -0.70
C LEU A 195 12.42 3.52 0.52
N SER A 196 11.71 3.07 1.56
CA SER A 196 11.16 3.97 2.60
C SER A 196 12.21 4.83 3.30
N GLY A 197 13.41 4.30 3.54
CA GLY A 197 14.53 5.04 4.14
C GLY A 197 15.28 5.97 3.18
N ARG A 198 14.89 6.00 1.90
CA ARG A 198 15.55 6.73 0.80
C ARG A 198 14.64 7.73 0.10
N ILE A 199 13.41 7.92 0.57
CA ILE A 199 12.47 8.91 0.00
C ILE A 199 12.76 10.28 0.60
N VAL A 200 12.96 11.30 -0.24
CA VAL A 200 13.37 12.65 0.21
C VAL A 200 12.23 13.63 0.42
N ASP A 201 11.09 13.41 -0.23
CA ASP A 201 9.92 14.29 -0.29
C ASP A 201 8.68 13.61 0.31
N LEU A 202 8.85 13.05 1.51
CA LEU A 202 7.81 12.30 2.26
C LEU A 202 6.55 13.13 2.55
N GLU A 203 6.57 14.44 2.38
CA GLU A 203 5.36 15.27 2.34
C GLU A 203 4.33 14.83 1.29
N TYR A 204 4.74 14.15 0.23
CA TYR A 204 3.85 13.61 -0.81
C TYR A 204 3.59 12.11 -0.63
N ALA A 205 3.92 11.54 0.54
CA ALA A 205 3.79 10.11 0.84
C ALA A 205 2.36 9.56 0.62
N ASP A 206 1.35 10.42 0.67
CA ASP A 206 -0.03 10.07 0.34
C ASP A 206 -0.18 9.44 -1.05
N ARG A 207 0.60 9.90 -2.04
CA ARG A 207 0.57 9.36 -3.41
C ARG A 207 1.00 7.89 -3.45
N ILE A 208 1.92 7.49 -2.57
CA ILE A 208 2.32 6.09 -2.43
C ILE A 208 1.20 5.30 -1.77
N LEU A 209 0.53 5.85 -0.74
CA LEU A 209 -0.57 5.18 -0.04
C LEU A 209 -1.77 4.91 -0.95
N GLU A 210 -2.05 5.82 -1.89
CA GLU A 210 -3.11 5.66 -2.90
C GLU A 210 -2.85 4.50 -3.86
N MET A 211 -1.61 3.99 -3.93
CA MET A 211 -1.29 2.77 -4.69
C MET A 211 -1.73 1.48 -4.00
N PHE A 212 -2.21 1.55 -2.76
CA PHE A 212 -2.68 0.39 -1.99
C PHE A 212 -4.21 0.46 -1.83
N ARG A 213 -4.90 -0.48 -2.45
CA ARG A 213 -6.37 -0.62 -2.44
C ARG A 213 -6.84 -1.27 -1.14
N TYR A 214 -6.12 -2.28 -0.64
CA TYR A 214 -6.49 -2.93 0.60
C TYR A 214 -6.05 -2.11 1.81
N ARG A 215 -6.98 -1.88 2.75
CA ARG A 215 -6.71 -1.14 4.01
C ARG A 215 -5.51 -1.71 4.78
N SER A 216 -5.39 -3.03 4.83
CA SER A 216 -4.27 -3.71 5.50
C SER A 216 -2.92 -3.41 4.86
N SER A 217 -2.85 -3.42 3.52
CA SER A 217 -1.63 -3.04 2.79
C SER A 217 -1.32 -1.57 2.95
N ARG A 218 -2.33 -0.70 2.86
CA ARG A 218 -2.16 0.74 3.05
C ARG A 218 -1.61 1.08 4.44
N GLU A 219 -2.12 0.42 5.49
CA GLU A 219 -1.62 0.61 6.85
C GLU A 219 -0.15 0.12 7.00
N LYS A 220 0.20 -1.02 6.39
CA LYS A 220 1.60 -1.47 6.32
C LYS A 220 2.47 -0.44 5.60
N ALA A 221 2.05 0.06 4.44
CA ALA A 221 2.76 1.09 3.68
C ALA A 221 2.95 2.37 4.49
N ARG A 222 1.90 2.80 5.20
CA ARG A 222 1.92 3.95 6.11
C ARG A 222 2.96 3.77 7.21
N SER A 223 3.02 2.60 7.84
CA SER A 223 4.01 2.30 8.88
C SER A 223 5.46 2.31 8.38
N LEU A 224 5.68 2.03 7.09
CA LEU A 224 7.01 2.08 6.45
C LEU A 224 7.44 3.51 6.15
N LEU A 225 6.51 4.35 5.67
CA LEU A 225 6.77 5.75 5.32
C LEU A 225 6.80 6.66 6.55
N ILE A 226 6.05 6.29 7.58
CA ILE A 226 5.85 7.04 8.82
C ILE A 226 6.07 6.07 9.98
N PRO A 227 7.32 5.94 10.46
CA PRO A 227 7.61 5.02 11.55
C PRO A 227 6.83 5.44 12.81
N PRO A 228 6.34 4.48 13.61
CA PRO A 228 5.73 4.78 14.90
C PRO A 228 6.69 5.62 15.75
N ARG A 229 6.25 6.85 16.06
CA ARG A 229 6.88 7.88 16.90
C ARG A 229 8.26 7.51 17.49
N GLY A 230 9.31 8.14 16.96
CA GLY A 230 10.65 8.04 17.56
C GLY A 230 11.79 8.85 16.91
N ARG A 231 11.62 9.42 15.71
CA ARG A 231 12.71 10.17 15.03
C ARG A 231 12.41 11.60 14.62
N TYR A 232 11.16 12.01 14.62
CA TYR A 232 10.78 13.43 14.51
C TYR A 232 10.09 13.82 15.80
N GLY A 233 10.89 13.84 16.87
CA GLY A 233 10.47 14.50 18.09
C GLY A 233 9.96 15.88 17.73
N THR A 234 8.78 16.22 18.23
CA THR A 234 8.61 17.54 18.80
C THR A 234 9.78 17.68 19.78
N LEU A 235 10.89 18.26 19.31
CA LEU A 235 11.92 18.78 20.21
C LEU A 235 11.19 19.93 20.90
N GLU A 236 10.58 19.62 22.04
CA GLU A 236 9.94 20.61 22.91
C GLU A 236 10.89 21.80 23.03
N GLY A 237 10.43 22.99 22.62
CA GLY A 237 11.19 24.23 22.69
C GLY A 237 12.02 24.61 21.45
N ARG A 238 12.05 23.85 20.35
CA ARG A 238 12.63 24.34 19.08
C ARG A 238 11.58 25.02 18.18
N PRO A 239 11.86 26.21 17.64
CA PRO A 239 10.97 26.86 16.68
C PRO A 239 10.74 25.95 15.47
N ALA A 240 9.51 25.95 14.93
CA ALA A 240 9.18 25.20 13.72
C ALA A 240 10.18 25.57 12.61
N ASP A 241 10.78 24.57 11.98
CA ASP A 241 11.66 24.80 10.83
C ASP A 241 10.81 25.48 9.74
N PRO A 242 11.11 26.74 9.33
CA PRO A 242 10.29 27.47 8.37
C PRO A 242 10.10 26.72 7.05
N ARG A 243 11.02 25.81 6.70
CA ARG A 243 10.94 24.96 5.50
C ARG A 243 9.90 23.86 5.59
N LEU A 244 9.46 23.51 6.79
CA LEU A 244 8.43 22.51 7.02
C LEU A 244 7.03 23.11 7.15
N VAL A 245 6.92 24.44 7.17
CA VAL A 245 5.63 25.14 7.11
C VAL A 245 5.08 25.00 5.70
N ILE A 246 3.82 24.60 5.61
CA ILE A 246 3.14 24.44 4.32
C ILE A 246 2.93 25.82 3.68
N ASP A 247 3.42 25.98 2.45
CA ASP A 247 3.08 27.12 1.61
C ASP A 247 1.66 27.00 1.04
N GLU A 248 1.08 28.13 0.65
CA GLU A 248 -0.33 28.19 0.23
C GLU A 248 -0.63 27.36 -1.03
N ARG A 249 0.32 27.23 -1.96
CA ARG A 249 0.09 26.45 -3.19
C ARG A 249 -0.01 24.97 -2.87
N TRP A 250 0.94 24.47 -2.08
CA TRP A 250 0.90 23.09 -1.60
C TRP A 250 -0.37 22.85 -0.77
N PHE A 251 -0.73 23.79 0.11
CA PHE A 251 -1.93 23.66 0.95
C PHE A 251 -3.19 23.54 0.10
N GLU A 252 -3.32 24.34 -0.96
CA GLU A 252 -4.51 24.33 -1.79
C GLU A 252 -4.67 22.97 -2.50
N ASP A 253 -3.59 22.46 -3.10
CA ASP A 253 -3.60 21.13 -3.73
C ASP A 253 -3.97 20.02 -2.73
N PHE A 254 -3.36 20.06 -1.55
CA PHE A 254 -3.66 19.14 -0.45
C PHE A 254 -5.11 19.25 0.01
N TYR A 255 -5.62 20.47 0.19
CA TYR A 255 -6.98 20.75 0.63
C TYR A 255 -8.00 20.22 -0.38
N GLN A 256 -7.79 20.42 -1.68
CA GLN A 256 -8.69 19.90 -2.71
C GLN A 256 -8.72 18.37 -2.71
N ARG A 257 -7.57 17.71 -2.49
CA ARG A 257 -7.50 16.24 -2.38
C ARG A 257 -8.22 15.71 -1.13
N VAL A 258 -8.08 16.37 0.01
CA VAL A 258 -8.87 16.04 1.22
C VAL A 258 -10.35 16.22 0.93
N LYS A 259 -10.74 17.35 0.33
CA LYS A 259 -12.14 17.67 0.01
C LYS A 259 -12.76 16.66 -0.95
N ALA A 260 -12.00 16.14 -1.91
CA ALA A 260 -12.45 15.17 -2.91
C ALA A 260 -12.75 13.77 -2.33
N LYS A 261 -12.23 13.44 -1.13
CA LYS A 261 -12.51 12.14 -0.51
C LYS A 261 -13.95 12.06 -0.02
N THR A 262 -14.59 10.92 -0.24
CA THR A 262 -16.00 10.70 0.08
C THR A 262 -16.23 10.46 1.57
N PHE A 263 -15.36 9.68 2.21
CA PHE A 263 -15.52 9.25 3.60
C PHE A 263 -14.66 10.08 4.55
N SER A 264 -15.21 10.41 5.74
CA SER A 264 -14.50 11.16 6.79
C SER A 264 -13.22 10.47 7.25
N ASP A 265 -13.23 9.13 7.34
CA ASP A 265 -12.06 8.36 7.77
C ASP A 265 -10.90 8.46 6.76
N ASP A 266 -11.20 8.44 5.46
CA ASP A 266 -10.19 8.61 4.41
C ASP A 266 -9.60 10.04 4.43
N LYS A 267 -10.43 11.04 4.72
CA LYS A 267 -9.97 12.43 4.92
C LYS A 267 -9.03 12.52 6.12
N LEU A 268 -9.39 11.91 7.24
CA LEU A 268 -8.59 11.89 8.47
C LEU A 268 -7.26 11.14 8.27
N GLU A 269 -7.26 10.01 7.56
CA GLU A 269 -6.05 9.27 7.21
C GLU A 269 -5.10 10.17 6.40
N TYR A 270 -5.62 10.85 5.38
CA TYR A 270 -4.84 11.73 4.52
C TYR A 270 -4.27 12.94 5.29
N ILE A 271 -5.06 13.56 6.16
CA ILE A 271 -4.59 14.64 7.06
C ILE A 271 -3.51 14.13 8.00
N SER A 272 -3.71 12.93 8.57
CA SER A 272 -2.75 12.32 9.47
C SER A 272 -1.39 12.15 8.78
N VAL A 273 -1.33 11.78 7.51
CA VAL A 273 -0.07 11.59 6.78
C VAL A 273 0.72 12.89 6.69
N ALA A 274 0.09 13.98 6.24
CA ALA A 274 0.72 15.29 6.14
C ALA A 274 1.18 15.84 7.51
N ALA A 275 0.43 15.56 8.57
CA ALA A 275 0.76 15.95 9.95
C ALA A 275 2.09 15.35 10.48
N HIS A 276 2.65 14.34 9.82
CA HIS A 276 3.92 13.76 10.26
C HIS A 276 5.14 14.53 9.79
N THR A 277 5.05 15.19 8.63
CA THR A 277 6.19 15.79 7.94
C THR A 277 6.13 17.32 7.94
N ARG A 278 4.94 17.90 8.10
CA ARG A 278 4.70 19.33 7.89
C ARG A 278 4.05 20.03 9.08
N PHE A 279 4.18 21.35 9.08
CA PHE A 279 3.52 22.27 10.00
C PHE A 279 2.49 23.12 9.26
N PHE A 280 1.44 23.52 9.98
CA PHE A 280 0.26 24.20 9.47
C PHE A 280 0.06 25.53 10.20
N THR A 281 -0.60 26.48 9.54
CA THR A 281 -1.11 27.67 10.23
C THR A 281 -2.50 27.41 10.82
N VAL A 282 -2.91 28.19 11.81
CA VAL A 282 -4.28 28.20 12.35
C VAL A 282 -5.30 28.39 11.23
N HIS A 283 -4.99 29.26 10.25
CA HIS A 283 -5.86 29.46 9.09
C HIS A 283 -6.04 28.17 8.28
N GLN A 284 -4.95 27.46 8.00
CA GLN A 284 -4.97 26.17 7.27
C GLN A 284 -5.72 25.09 8.06
N VAL A 285 -5.47 24.97 9.37
CA VAL A 285 -6.20 24.05 10.26
C VAL A 285 -7.70 24.37 10.28
N SER A 286 -8.07 25.66 10.36
CA SER A 286 -9.47 26.10 10.29
C SER A 286 -10.15 25.67 9.00
N ARG A 287 -9.48 25.83 7.85
CA ARG A 287 -9.99 25.38 6.54
C ARG A 287 -10.24 23.87 6.53
N LEU A 288 -9.31 23.06 7.05
CA LEU A 288 -9.47 21.60 7.13
C LEU A 288 -10.61 21.19 8.06
N MET A 289 -10.74 21.82 9.24
CA MET A 289 -11.83 21.54 10.18
C MET A 289 -13.20 21.88 9.58
N LYS A 290 -13.30 22.92 8.76
CA LYS A 290 -14.55 23.31 8.07
C LYS A 290 -15.01 22.30 7.00
N LEU A 291 -14.18 21.33 6.62
CA LEU A 291 -14.61 20.20 5.78
C LEU A 291 -15.53 19.21 6.52
N TYR A 292 -15.66 19.36 7.84
CA TYR A 292 -16.49 18.52 8.70
C TYR A 292 -17.62 19.34 9.32
N THR A 293 -18.80 18.73 9.40
CA THR A 293 -20.01 19.35 9.94
C THR A 293 -20.10 19.22 11.45
N PHE A 294 -19.65 18.10 12.02
CA PHE A 294 -19.81 17.76 13.44
C PHE A 294 -18.56 18.10 14.26
N ASP A 295 -18.77 18.58 15.48
CA ASP A 295 -17.71 18.96 16.42
C ASP A 295 -16.76 17.77 16.72
N ASP A 296 -17.26 16.55 16.83
CA ASP A 296 -16.44 15.34 17.10
C ASP A 296 -15.38 15.10 16.02
N ASP A 297 -15.73 15.28 14.75
CA ASP A 297 -14.78 15.12 13.64
C ASP A 297 -13.80 16.29 13.57
N ARG A 298 -14.26 17.51 13.88
CA ARG A 298 -13.39 18.69 14.02
C ARG A 298 -12.35 18.48 15.13
N LEU A 299 -12.74 17.84 16.25
CA LEU A 299 -11.82 17.45 17.33
C LEU A 299 -10.79 16.42 16.86
N LYS A 300 -11.17 15.43 16.05
CA LYS A 300 -10.21 14.46 15.49
C LYS A 300 -9.16 15.15 14.62
N VAL A 301 -9.56 16.07 13.73
CA VAL A 301 -8.63 16.87 12.92
C VAL A 301 -7.70 17.69 13.82
N LEU A 302 -8.26 18.40 14.80
CA LEU A 302 -7.49 19.21 15.73
C LEU A 302 -6.50 18.36 16.54
N GLY A 303 -6.90 17.19 17.00
CA GLY A 303 -6.03 16.26 17.73
C GLY A 303 -4.83 15.77 16.91
N LEU A 304 -4.98 15.64 15.58
CA LEU A 304 -3.88 15.32 14.67
C LEU A 304 -2.93 16.50 14.46
N LEU A 305 -3.47 17.71 14.37
CA LEU A 305 -2.74 18.90 13.90
C LEU A 305 -2.26 19.85 15.00
N ALA A 306 -2.80 19.78 16.22
CA ALA A 306 -2.52 20.76 17.28
C ALA A 306 -1.01 20.92 17.57
N ARG A 307 -0.26 19.82 17.59
CA ARG A 307 1.20 19.84 17.81
C ARG A 307 2.02 20.29 16.59
N ARG A 308 1.35 20.63 15.49
CA ARG A 308 1.92 21.03 14.20
C ARG A 308 1.50 22.45 13.81
N ILE A 309 0.86 23.21 14.70
CA ILE A 309 0.48 24.60 14.45
C ILE A 309 1.68 25.53 14.72
N VAL A 310 1.96 26.45 13.80
CA VAL A 310 3.12 27.37 13.89
C VAL A 310 2.82 28.70 14.56
N ASP A 311 1.59 29.17 14.42
CA ASP A 311 1.05 30.47 14.85
C ASP A 311 0.06 30.27 16.01
N MET A 312 0.52 29.56 17.04
CA MET A 312 -0.27 29.17 18.21
C MET A 312 -0.88 30.35 18.96
N GLU A 313 -0.32 31.55 18.83
CA GLU A 313 -0.89 32.78 19.36
C GLU A 313 -2.28 33.11 18.79
N ASN A 314 -2.65 32.54 17.64
CA ASN A 314 -3.96 32.72 17.01
C ASN A 314 -4.92 31.52 17.26
N ALA A 315 -4.53 30.56 18.10
CA ALA A 315 -5.25 29.28 18.24
C ALA A 315 -6.67 29.41 18.82
N ASP A 316 -6.98 30.53 19.47
CA ASP A 316 -8.33 30.88 19.96
C ASP A 316 -9.37 30.88 18.83
N ARG A 317 -8.98 31.29 17.61
CA ARG A 317 -9.85 31.27 16.42
C ARG A 317 -10.35 29.88 16.04
N LEU A 318 -9.68 28.82 16.47
CA LEU A 318 -10.13 27.45 16.24
C LEU A 318 -11.30 27.08 17.16
N LEU A 319 -11.43 27.73 18.31
CA LEU A 319 -12.51 27.50 19.26
C LEU A 319 -13.87 27.97 18.72
N ASP A 320 -13.86 29.00 17.87
CA ASP A 320 -15.05 29.53 17.20
C ASP A 320 -15.69 28.55 16.22
N LEU A 321 -14.94 27.51 15.82
CA LEU A 321 -15.44 26.45 14.95
C LEU A 321 -16.24 25.38 15.70
N PHE A 322 -16.31 25.41 17.03
CA PHE A 322 -17.11 24.45 17.78
C PHE A 322 -18.45 25.06 18.15
N THR A 323 -19.51 24.27 17.99
CA THR A 323 -20.88 24.70 18.30
C THR A 323 -21.12 24.58 19.80
N PHE A 324 -20.71 23.46 20.39
CA PHE A 324 -20.97 23.12 21.79
C PHE A 324 -19.85 23.57 22.73
N SER A 325 -20.21 23.91 23.97
CA SER A 325 -19.24 24.27 25.01
C SER A 325 -18.30 23.11 25.38
N SER A 326 -18.80 21.87 25.34
CA SER A 326 -18.01 20.65 25.52
C SER A 326 -16.94 20.50 24.44
N GLY A 327 -17.29 20.71 23.17
CA GLY A 327 -16.34 20.70 22.05
C GLY A 327 -15.24 21.75 22.20
N ARG A 328 -15.62 22.98 22.59
CA ARG A 328 -14.65 24.05 22.90
C ARG A 328 -13.71 23.69 24.05
N ALA A 329 -14.22 23.05 25.10
CA ALA A 329 -13.42 22.63 26.24
C ALA A 329 -12.40 21.55 25.86
N GLU A 330 -12.78 20.57 25.05
CA GLU A 330 -11.86 19.53 24.57
C GLU A 330 -10.83 20.09 23.58
N ALA A 331 -11.24 21.02 22.72
CA ALA A 331 -10.33 21.72 21.81
C ALA A 331 -9.24 22.50 22.57
N ARG A 332 -9.58 23.17 23.69
CA ARG A 332 -8.59 23.83 24.55
C ARG A 332 -7.54 22.87 25.09
N LYS A 333 -7.94 21.67 25.52
CA LYS A 333 -7.00 20.64 25.98
C LYS A 333 -6.01 20.24 24.88
N HIS A 334 -6.48 20.07 23.65
CA HIS A 334 -5.60 19.76 22.51
C HIS A 334 -4.61 20.89 22.21
N LEU A 335 -5.02 22.15 22.40
CA LEU A 335 -4.22 23.35 22.15
C LEU A 335 -3.32 23.76 23.32
N GLY A 336 -3.51 23.19 24.52
CA GLY A 336 -2.78 23.57 25.73
C GLY A 336 -3.16 24.96 26.27
N LEU A 337 -4.42 25.36 26.05
CA LEU A 337 -4.99 26.66 26.46
C LEU A 337 -5.81 26.58 27.76
#